data_AF-K4LF73-F1
#
_entry.id   AF-K4LF73-F1
#
_cell.length_a   1.000
_cell.length_b   1.000
_cell.length_c   1.000
_cell.angle_alpha   90.00
_cell.angle_beta   90.00
_cell.angle_gamma   90.00
#
_symmetry.space_group_name_H-M   'P 1'
#
loop_
_entity.id
_entity.type
_entity.pdbx_description
1 polymer ?
#
loop_
_entity_poly.entity_id
_entity_poly.type
_entity_poly.pdbx_seq_one_letter_code
_entity_poly.pdbx_strand_id
1 'polypeptide(L)'
;MAKYPLMTIQPPGIGIAQKEKRLLLMERMPLYLVVFQSIPETAILISLGLTLLGFKPKLKSVLIIASLESLASFLIRTLPLTPGINVFLQLPVLIVLTACCCSLNLLDAALASLLGLVVLALTETVFNLLISAVSGIAVRQALEDPLLRLLFPLPEFVFLTVVIIILRRYNLALFDIQELKSLERLKGDEKQK
;
A
#
# COMPACT_ATOMS: atom_id res chain seq x y z
N MET A 1 -2.42 66.26 -29.59
CA MET A 1 -3.06 65.09 -30.23
C MET A 1 -2.92 63.90 -29.30
N ALA A 2 -3.97 63.58 -28.55
CA ALA A 2 -4.00 62.44 -27.64
C ALA A 2 -4.49 61.18 -28.38
N LYS A 3 -3.69 60.11 -28.39
CA LYS A 3 -4.13 58.75 -28.77
C LYS A 3 -4.29 57.95 -27.48
N TYR A 4 -5.52 57.73 -27.06
CA TYR A 4 -5.86 56.72 -26.07
C TYR A 4 -5.96 55.36 -26.78
N PRO A 5 -5.28 54.29 -26.32
CA PRO A 5 -5.57 52.95 -26.81
C PRO A 5 -6.85 52.41 -26.14
N LEU A 6 -7.73 51.89 -26.98
CA LEU A 6 -8.99 51.25 -26.64
C LEU A 6 -8.78 50.10 -25.64
N MET A 7 -9.48 50.18 -24.51
CA MET A 7 -9.59 49.14 -23.50
C MET A 7 -10.50 48.04 -24.06
N THR A 8 -9.93 46.95 -24.55
CA THR A 8 -10.67 45.73 -24.89
C THR A 8 -11.21 45.11 -23.61
N ILE A 9 -12.52 45.26 -23.39
CA ILE A 9 -13.23 44.65 -22.27
C ILE A 9 -13.38 43.14 -22.57
N GLN A 10 -12.49 42.34 -21.99
CA GLN A 10 -12.62 40.88 -21.92
C GLN A 10 -13.81 40.55 -20.98
N PRO A 11 -14.82 39.76 -21.40
CA PRO A 11 -15.98 39.50 -20.55
C PRO A 11 -15.58 38.68 -19.31
N PRO A 12 -16.04 39.07 -18.09
CA PRO A 12 -15.57 38.53 -16.81
C PRO A 12 -16.05 37.10 -16.47
N GLY A 13 -16.75 36.42 -17.39
CA GLY A 13 -17.40 35.12 -17.12
C GLY A 13 -16.59 33.87 -17.49
N ILE A 14 -15.59 33.97 -18.37
CA ILE A 14 -14.90 32.78 -18.91
C ILE A 14 -13.83 32.26 -17.93
N GLY A 15 -13.13 33.16 -17.24
CA GLY A 15 -12.08 32.80 -16.28
C GLY A 15 -12.62 32.12 -15.02
N ILE A 16 -13.82 32.49 -14.57
CA ILE A 16 -14.42 31.96 -13.34
C ILE A 16 -14.98 30.56 -13.58
N ALA A 17 -15.70 30.34 -14.69
CA ALA A 17 -16.18 29.01 -15.07
C ALA A 17 -15.03 28.03 -15.37
N GLN A 18 -13.92 28.48 -15.96
CA GLN A 18 -12.75 27.63 -16.23
C GLN A 18 -11.92 27.38 -14.96
N LYS A 19 -11.90 28.32 -14.01
CA LYS A 19 -11.30 28.15 -12.68
C LYS A 19 -12.14 27.25 -11.80
N GLU A 20 -13.47 27.37 -11.81
CA GLU A 20 -14.41 26.43 -11.19
C GLU A 20 -14.32 25.05 -11.83
N LYS A 21 -14.23 24.93 -13.16
CA LYS A 21 -14.04 23.63 -13.81
C LYS A 21 -12.67 23.02 -13.50
N ARG A 22 -11.62 23.83 -13.31
CA ARG A 22 -10.33 23.38 -12.76
C ARG A 22 -10.41 23.00 -11.27
N LEU A 23 -11.19 23.72 -10.47
CA LEU A 23 -11.43 23.42 -9.05
C LEU A 23 -12.23 22.12 -8.91
N LEU A 24 -13.26 21.92 -9.73
CA LEU A 24 -14.06 20.69 -9.79
C LEU A 24 -13.28 19.49 -10.35
N LEU A 25 -12.25 19.72 -11.19
CA LEU A 25 -11.29 18.69 -11.59
C LEU A 25 -10.25 18.39 -10.50
N MET A 26 -9.98 19.33 -9.58
CA MET A 26 -9.10 19.15 -8.43
C MET A 26 -9.80 18.49 -7.22
N GLU A 27 -11.13 18.52 -7.13
CA GLU A 27 -11.89 17.97 -6.00
C GLU A 27 -12.16 16.46 -6.05
N ARG A 28 -11.93 15.80 -7.18
CA ARG A 28 -12.00 14.33 -7.25
C ARG A 28 -10.59 13.76 -7.28
N MET A 29 -10.18 13.17 -6.16
CA MET A 29 -9.02 12.29 -6.11
C MET A 29 -9.03 11.37 -7.33
N PRO A 30 -7.98 11.38 -8.18
CA PRO A 30 -7.91 10.46 -9.29
C PRO A 30 -7.83 9.05 -8.70
N LEU A 31 -8.91 8.28 -8.78
CA LEU A 31 -8.96 6.92 -8.24
C LEU A 31 -7.83 6.04 -8.83
N TYR A 32 -7.35 6.39 -10.03
CA TYR A 32 -6.17 5.81 -10.65
C TYR A 32 -4.88 5.96 -9.82
N LEU A 33 -4.64 7.12 -9.19
CA LEU A 33 -3.47 7.32 -8.32
C LEU A 33 -3.51 6.38 -7.11
N VAL A 34 -4.69 6.20 -6.53
CA VAL A 34 -4.88 5.33 -5.37
C VAL A 34 -4.61 3.87 -5.73
N VAL A 35 -5.09 3.41 -6.89
CA VAL A 35 -4.79 2.06 -7.41
C VAL A 35 -3.30 1.89 -7.66
N PHE A 36 -2.69 2.86 -8.35
CA PHE A 36 -1.27 2.80 -8.70
C PHE A 36 -0.35 2.77 -7.47
N GLN A 37 -0.76 3.44 -6.39
CA GLN A 37 -0.06 3.40 -5.11
C GLN A 37 -0.33 2.11 -4.32
N SER A 38 -1.56 1.57 -4.36
CA SER A 38 -1.92 0.37 -3.58
C SER A 38 -1.23 -0.89 -4.11
N ILE A 39 -0.94 -0.98 -5.42
CA ILE A 39 -0.24 -2.13 -6.02
C ILE A 39 1.17 -2.34 -5.41
N PRO A 40 2.12 -1.37 -5.46
CA PRO A 40 3.44 -1.56 -4.86
C PRO A 40 3.38 -1.76 -3.35
N GLU A 41 2.46 -1.07 -2.68
CA GLU A 41 2.22 -1.23 -1.24
C GLU A 41 1.85 -2.67 -0.88
N THR A 42 0.82 -3.23 -1.53
CA THR A 42 0.39 -4.61 -1.29
C THR A 42 1.44 -5.63 -1.73
N ALA A 43 2.20 -5.35 -2.80
CA ALA A 43 3.30 -6.21 -3.21
C ALA A 43 4.42 -6.27 -2.15
N ILE A 44 4.77 -5.13 -1.55
CA ILE A 44 5.73 -5.03 -0.45
C ILE A 44 5.19 -5.76 0.78
N LEU A 45 3.93 -5.51 1.16
CA LEU A 45 3.26 -6.13 2.31
C LEU A 45 3.37 -7.66 2.26
N ILE A 46 2.93 -8.26 1.16
CA ILE A 46 2.90 -9.73 1.00
C ILE A 46 4.32 -10.28 0.94
N SER A 47 5.21 -9.61 0.19
CA SER A 47 6.60 -10.05 0.05
C SER A 47 7.31 -10.05 1.39
N LEU A 48 7.10 -9.00 2.19
CA LEU A 48 7.66 -8.86 3.52
C LEU A 48 7.09 -9.91 4.47
N GLY A 49 5.76 -10.01 4.56
CA GLY A 49 5.08 -10.98 5.42
C GLY A 49 5.50 -12.43 5.17
N LEU A 50 5.58 -12.82 3.89
CA LEU A 50 6.05 -14.16 3.51
C LEU A 50 7.54 -14.36 3.80
N THR A 51 8.37 -13.35 3.52
CA THR A 51 9.82 -13.45 3.81
C THR A 51 10.08 -13.58 5.30
N LEU A 52 9.32 -12.89 6.15
CA LEU A 52 9.43 -12.98 7.62
C LEU A 52 9.03 -14.35 8.17
N LEU A 53 8.16 -15.07 7.46
CA LEU A 53 7.80 -16.46 7.75
C LEU A 53 8.74 -17.50 7.13
N GLY A 54 9.80 -17.06 6.43
CA GLY A 54 10.74 -17.95 5.74
C GLY A 54 10.26 -18.43 4.37
N PHE A 55 9.07 -18.03 3.92
CA PHE A 55 8.58 -18.38 2.58
C PHE A 55 9.18 -17.49 1.50
N LYS A 56 9.50 -18.08 0.35
CA LYS A 56 10.00 -17.36 -0.83
C LYS A 56 8.89 -17.19 -1.86
N PRO A 57 8.17 -16.06 -1.86
CA PRO A 57 7.11 -15.85 -2.83
C PRO A 57 7.66 -15.79 -4.26
N LYS A 58 6.91 -16.38 -5.20
CA LYS A 58 7.12 -16.14 -6.63
C LYS A 58 6.63 -14.74 -6.96
N LEU A 59 7.45 -13.94 -7.64
CA LEU A 59 7.11 -12.57 -8.04
C LEU A 59 5.78 -12.51 -8.83
N LYS A 60 5.51 -13.53 -9.66
CA LYS A 60 4.24 -13.66 -10.39
C LYS A 60 3.03 -13.75 -9.45
N SER A 61 3.10 -14.55 -8.40
CA SER A 61 2.01 -14.69 -7.42
C SER A 61 1.79 -13.39 -6.67
N VAL A 62 2.85 -12.71 -6.25
CA VAL A 62 2.76 -11.41 -5.55
C VAL A 62 2.08 -10.37 -6.44
N LEU A 63 2.46 -10.30 -7.71
CA LEU A 63 1.89 -9.33 -8.65
C LEU A 63 0.40 -9.59 -8.92
N ILE A 64 -0.01 -10.86 -9.01
CA ILE A 64 -1.42 -11.24 -9.15
C ILE A 64 -2.20 -10.82 -7.90
N ILE A 65 -1.70 -11.13 -6.70
CA ILE A 65 -2.38 -10.76 -5.45
C ILE A 65 -2.47 -9.24 -5.33
N ALA A 66 -1.38 -8.50 -5.54
CA ALA A 66 -1.37 -7.04 -5.47
C ALA A 66 -2.36 -6.40 -6.45
N SER A 67 -2.50 -6.97 -7.66
CA SER A 67 -3.45 -6.49 -8.66
C SER A 67 -4.91 -6.75 -8.24
N LEU A 68 -5.20 -7.96 -7.75
CA LEU A 68 -6.54 -8.34 -7.31
C LEU A 68 -6.96 -7.61 -6.03
N GLU A 69 -6.05 -7.47 -5.09
CA GLU A 69 -6.28 -6.73 -3.85
C GLU A 69 -6.46 -5.24 -4.14
N SER A 70 -5.64 -4.64 -5.01
CA SER A 70 -5.83 -3.23 -5.38
C SER A 70 -7.19 -2.99 -6.05
N LEU A 71 -7.69 -3.94 -6.85
CA LEU A 71 -9.03 -3.88 -7.42
C LEU A 71 -10.11 -4.01 -6.33
N ALA A 72 -9.95 -4.92 -5.37
CA ALA A 72 -10.84 -5.03 -4.22
C ALA A 72 -10.83 -3.74 -3.37
N SER A 73 -9.66 -3.17 -3.17
CA SER A 73 -9.44 -1.90 -2.47
C SER A 73 -10.14 -0.73 -3.17
N PHE A 74 -10.10 -0.70 -4.50
CA PHE A 74 -10.86 0.26 -5.30
C PHE A 74 -12.37 0.10 -5.07
N LEU A 75 -12.90 -1.12 -5.14
CA LEU A 75 -14.32 -1.38 -4.89
C LEU A 75 -14.71 -0.95 -3.47
N ILE A 76 -13.92 -1.30 -2.46
CA ILE A 76 -14.18 -0.97 -1.06
C ILE A 76 -14.13 0.56 -0.84
N ARG A 77 -13.21 1.28 -1.49
CA ARG A 77 -13.11 2.74 -1.39
C ARG A 77 -14.25 3.49 -2.09
N THR A 78 -15.00 2.84 -2.99
CA THR A 78 -16.25 3.43 -3.52
C THR A 78 -17.40 3.37 -2.52
N LEU A 79 -17.31 2.54 -1.47
CA LEU A 79 -18.26 2.59 -0.37
C LEU A 79 -17.94 3.79 0.55
N PRO A 80 -18.95 4.51 1.06
CA PRO A 80 -18.80 5.64 1.98
C PRO A 80 -18.48 5.15 3.41
N LEU A 81 -17.39 4.41 3.55
CA LEU A 81 -16.93 3.85 4.81
C LEU A 81 -15.89 4.77 5.46
N THR A 82 -15.93 4.83 6.80
CA THR A 82 -14.96 5.58 7.59
C THR A 82 -13.54 5.04 7.34
N PRO A 83 -12.53 5.92 7.17
CA PRO A 83 -11.13 5.50 7.12
C PRO A 83 -10.78 4.57 8.29
N GLY A 84 -10.15 3.43 7.99
CA GLY A 84 -9.86 2.36 8.95
C GLY A 84 -10.74 1.12 8.77
N ILE A 85 -12.06 1.26 8.58
CA ILE A 85 -12.97 0.11 8.35
C ILE A 85 -12.61 -0.60 7.04
N ASN A 86 -12.19 0.16 6.04
CA ASN A 86 -11.74 -0.37 4.76
C ASN A 86 -10.58 -1.37 4.91
N VAL A 87 -9.65 -1.12 5.83
CA VAL A 87 -8.51 -2.00 6.09
C VAL A 87 -8.98 -3.32 6.72
N PHE A 88 -9.92 -3.26 7.67
CA PHE A 88 -10.52 -4.46 8.26
C PHE A 88 -11.27 -5.32 7.25
N LEU A 89 -11.87 -4.71 6.22
CA LEU A 89 -12.52 -5.44 5.12
C LEU A 89 -11.53 -5.98 4.09
N GLN A 90 -10.42 -5.26 3.85
CA GLN A 90 -9.37 -5.68 2.91
C GLN A 90 -8.55 -6.85 3.46
N LEU A 91 -8.33 -6.92 4.78
CA LEU A 91 -7.49 -7.94 5.39
C LEU A 91 -7.97 -9.38 5.11
N PRO A 92 -9.25 -9.76 5.31
CA PRO A 92 -9.75 -11.09 4.93
C PRO A 92 -9.55 -11.40 3.45
N VAL A 93 -9.78 -10.42 2.58
CA VAL A 93 -9.60 -10.57 1.12
C VAL A 93 -8.13 -10.86 0.80
N LEU A 94 -7.21 -10.12 1.40
CA LEU A 94 -5.77 -10.32 1.28
C LEU A 94 -5.34 -11.70 1.77
N ILE A 95 -5.87 -12.18 2.90
CA ILE A 95 -5.56 -13.52 3.43
C ILE A 95 -6.01 -14.61 2.47
N VAL A 96 -7.23 -14.54 1.96
CA VAL A 96 -7.78 -15.53 1.02
C VAL A 96 -6.99 -15.54 -0.28
N LEU A 97 -6.67 -14.36 -0.83
CA LEU A 97 -5.86 -14.25 -2.05
C LEU A 97 -4.45 -14.82 -1.84
N THR A 98 -3.83 -14.53 -0.70
CA THR A 98 -2.50 -15.04 -0.35
C THR A 98 -2.51 -16.55 -0.19
N ALA A 99 -3.49 -17.12 0.51
CA ALA A 99 -3.65 -18.56 0.66
C ALA A 99 -3.82 -19.26 -0.70
N CYS A 100 -4.68 -18.72 -1.57
CA CYS A 100 -4.96 -19.28 -2.90
C CYS A 100 -3.76 -19.17 -3.85
N CYS A 101 -3.13 -18.00 -3.95
CA CYS A 101 -2.06 -17.73 -4.92
C CYS A 101 -0.69 -18.27 -4.50
N CYS A 102 -0.44 -18.43 -3.19
CA CYS A 102 0.80 -19.00 -2.67
C CYS A 102 0.67 -20.48 -2.27
N SER A 103 -0.53 -21.06 -2.41
CA SER A 103 -0.82 -22.45 -2.02
C SER A 103 -0.43 -22.75 -0.55
N LEU A 104 -0.74 -21.80 0.34
CA LEU A 104 -0.46 -21.89 1.78
C LEU A 104 -1.72 -22.25 2.56
N ASN A 105 -1.53 -22.82 3.76
CA ASN A 105 -2.63 -22.98 4.69
C ASN A 105 -3.19 -21.60 5.09
N LEU A 106 -4.49 -21.53 5.41
CA LEU A 106 -5.12 -20.27 5.82
C LEU A 106 -4.42 -19.62 7.01
N LEU A 107 -3.92 -20.41 7.97
CA LEU A 107 -3.15 -19.90 9.12
C LEU A 107 -1.82 -19.28 8.70
N ASP A 108 -1.06 -19.96 7.84
CA ASP A 108 0.24 -19.46 7.35
C ASP A 108 0.04 -18.18 6.54
N ALA A 109 -1.00 -18.13 5.70
CA ALA A 109 -1.38 -16.93 4.96
C ALA A 109 -1.87 -15.79 5.87
N ALA A 110 -2.63 -16.10 6.91
CA ALA A 110 -3.09 -15.11 7.89
C ALA A 110 -1.91 -14.50 8.66
N LEU A 111 -0.98 -15.34 9.14
CA LEU A 111 0.23 -14.88 9.80
C LEU A 111 1.09 -14.03 8.86
N ALA A 112 1.23 -14.44 7.59
CA ALA A 112 1.99 -13.70 6.59
C ALA A 112 1.40 -12.30 6.38
N SER A 113 0.11 -12.24 6.09
CA SER A 113 -0.60 -10.99 5.83
C SER A 113 -0.60 -10.09 7.06
N LEU A 114 -0.77 -10.65 8.27
CA LEU A 114 -0.78 -9.87 9.50
C LEU A 114 0.61 -9.32 9.84
N LEU A 115 1.67 -10.14 9.74
CA LEU A 115 3.05 -9.68 9.93
C LEU A 115 3.42 -8.60 8.92
N GLY A 116 3.11 -8.82 7.64
CA GLY A 116 3.32 -7.83 6.58
C GLY A 116 2.59 -6.52 6.88
N LEU A 117 1.30 -6.60 7.25
CA LEU A 117 0.48 -5.43 7.58
C LEU A 117 1.04 -4.67 8.79
N VAL A 118 1.40 -5.37 9.86
CA VAL A 118 1.93 -4.74 11.09
C VAL A 118 3.25 -4.03 10.79
N VAL A 119 4.18 -4.68 10.08
CA VAL A 119 5.48 -4.05 9.78
C VAL A 119 5.31 -2.88 8.81
N LEU A 120 4.45 -3.01 7.79
CA LEU A 120 4.11 -1.91 6.89
C LEU A 120 3.52 -0.73 7.68
N ALA A 121 2.44 -0.94 8.44
CA ALA A 121 1.74 0.12 9.17
C ALA A 121 2.63 0.82 10.22
N LEU A 122 3.49 0.07 10.90
CA LEU A 122 4.48 0.65 11.83
C LEU A 122 5.50 1.51 11.08
N THR A 123 6.00 1.02 9.95
CA THR A 123 6.99 1.73 9.14
C THR A 123 6.36 3.00 8.55
N GLU A 124 5.16 2.89 7.97
CA GLU A 124 4.36 4.02 7.50
C GLU A 124 4.18 5.06 8.60
N THR A 125 3.76 4.65 9.80
CA THR A 125 3.54 5.58 10.92
C THR A 125 4.85 6.29 11.31
N VAL A 126 5.96 5.57 11.41
CA VAL A 126 7.26 6.15 11.75
C VAL A 126 7.74 7.11 10.67
N PHE A 127 7.64 6.74 9.40
CA PHE A 127 8.03 7.61 8.29
C PHE A 127 7.12 8.82 8.17
N ASN A 128 5.81 8.66 8.35
CA ASN A 128 4.87 9.78 8.34
C ASN A 128 5.20 10.79 9.46
N LEU A 129 5.54 10.31 10.66
CA LEU A 129 5.96 11.16 11.77
C LEU A 129 7.31 11.84 11.50
N LEU A 130 8.30 11.11 10.98
CA LEU A 130 9.62 11.66 10.65
C LEU A 130 9.54 12.71 9.55
N ILE A 131 8.82 12.43 8.46
CA ILE A 131 8.62 13.37 7.36
C ILE A 131 7.85 14.59 7.86
N SER A 132 6.81 14.40 8.68
CA SER A 132 6.07 15.54 9.26
C SER A 132 6.97 16.39 10.17
N ALA A 133 7.83 15.77 10.99
CA ALA A 133 8.77 16.48 11.86
C ALA A 133 9.85 17.25 11.09
N VAL A 134 10.37 16.70 9.99
CA VAL A 134 11.42 17.33 9.18
C VAL A 134 10.86 18.39 8.23
N SER A 135 9.73 18.13 7.58
CA SER A 135 9.12 19.03 6.59
C SER A 135 8.25 20.12 7.22
N GLY A 136 7.81 19.94 8.47
CA GLY A 136 6.83 20.81 9.12
C GLY A 136 5.42 20.71 8.55
N ILE A 137 5.18 19.81 7.58
CA ILE A 137 3.88 19.59 6.95
C ILE A 137 3.09 18.61 7.81
N ALA A 138 1.85 18.98 8.16
CA ALA A 138 0.97 18.06 8.88
C ALA A 138 0.50 16.94 7.95
N VAL A 139 0.42 15.69 8.45
CA VAL A 139 -0.05 14.53 7.68
C VAL A 139 -1.39 14.80 6.97
N ARG A 140 -2.29 15.56 7.60
CA ARG A 140 -3.58 15.96 7.01
C ARG A 140 -3.42 16.81 5.74
N GLN A 141 -2.47 17.73 5.71
CA GLN A 141 -2.20 18.57 4.53
C GLN A 141 -1.59 17.75 3.40
N ALA A 142 -0.75 16.76 3.72
CA ALA A 142 -0.20 15.83 2.73
C ALA A 142 -1.28 14.92 2.09
N LEU A 143 -2.39 14.66 2.80
CA LEU A 143 -3.52 13.89 2.26
C LEU A 143 -4.45 14.70 1.34
N GLU A 144 -4.44 16.03 1.47
CA GLU A 144 -5.24 16.95 0.65
C GLU A 144 -4.59 17.23 -0.72
N ASP A 145 -3.26 17.24 -0.79
CA ASP A 145 -2.53 17.42 -2.04
C ASP A 145 -2.21 16.07 -2.73
N PRO A 146 -2.70 15.82 -3.96
CA PRO A 146 -2.45 14.57 -4.69
C PRO A 146 -0.97 14.23 -4.89
N LEU A 147 -0.10 15.23 -5.05
CA LEU A 147 1.33 15.00 -5.27
C LEU A 147 2.04 14.67 -3.97
N LEU A 148 1.72 15.40 -2.89
CA LEU A 148 2.28 15.10 -1.57
C LEU A 148 1.85 13.73 -1.09
N ARG A 149 0.61 13.32 -1.37
CA ARG A 149 0.09 11.99 -1.01
C ARG A 149 0.83 10.84 -1.68
N LEU A 150 1.30 11.04 -2.92
CA LEU A 150 2.09 10.04 -3.64
C LEU A 150 3.56 10.03 -3.19
N LEU A 151 4.11 11.20 -2.87
CA LEU A 151 5.51 11.34 -2.46
C LEU A 151 5.74 10.96 -0.99
N PHE A 152 4.75 11.14 -0.12
CA PHE A 152 4.87 10.86 1.32
C PHE A 152 5.28 9.41 1.65
N PRO A 153 4.64 8.37 1.06
CA PRO A 153 4.99 6.98 1.33
C PRO A 153 6.15 6.47 0.45
N LEU A 154 6.66 7.28 -0.48
CA LEU A 154 7.74 6.86 -1.37
C LEU A 154 9.03 6.47 -0.62
N PRO A 155 9.52 7.24 0.39
CA PRO A 155 10.69 6.87 1.17
C PRO A 155 10.48 5.55 1.94
N GLU A 156 9.26 5.33 2.43
CA GLU A 156 8.88 4.11 3.13
C GLU A 156 8.97 2.89 2.19
N PHE A 157 8.42 2.99 0.99
CA PHE A 157 8.47 1.90 0.00
C PHE A 157 9.91 1.54 -0.39
N VAL A 158 10.78 2.54 -0.55
CA VAL A 158 12.20 2.31 -0.81
C VAL A 158 12.85 1.58 0.38
N PHE A 159 12.59 2.04 1.60
CA PHE A 159 13.12 1.43 2.81
C PHE A 159 12.67 -0.03 2.96
N LEU A 160 11.38 -0.32 2.86
CA LEU A 160 10.85 -1.67 2.98
C LEU A 160 11.34 -2.60 1.88
N THR A 161 11.49 -2.10 0.65
CA THR A 161 12.07 -2.89 -0.44
C THR A 161 13.52 -3.29 -0.13
N VAL A 162 14.32 -2.37 0.42
CA VAL A 162 15.70 -2.65 0.86
C VAL A 162 15.69 -3.68 2.00
N VAL A 163 14.81 -3.53 2.98
CA VAL A 163 14.65 -4.50 4.07
C VAL A 163 14.30 -5.89 3.53
N ILE A 164 13.37 -6.02 2.59
CA ILE A 164 13.03 -7.29 1.94
C ILE A 164 14.25 -7.90 1.25
N ILE A 165 15.04 -7.10 0.52
CA ILE A 165 16.25 -7.59 -0.16
C ILE A 165 17.28 -8.11 0.85
N ILE A 166 17.49 -7.38 1.95
CA ILE A 166 18.40 -7.79 3.03
C ILE A 166 17.92 -9.09 3.66
N LEU A 167 16.65 -9.17 4.08
CA LEU A 167 16.07 -10.37 4.69
C LEU A 167 16.20 -11.59 3.77
N ARG A 168 15.94 -11.42 2.47
CA ARG A 168 16.11 -12.48 1.47
C ARG A 168 17.56 -12.88 1.25
N ARG A 169 18.50 -11.94 1.29
CA ARG A 169 19.94 -12.19 1.11
C ARG A 169 20.52 -12.95 2.29
N TYR A 170 20.09 -12.63 3.51
CA TYR A 170 20.56 -13.28 4.74
C TYR A 170 19.70 -14.48 5.17
N ASN A 171 18.63 -14.80 4.43
CA ASN A 171 17.62 -15.82 4.79
C ASN A 171 17.13 -15.68 6.25
N LEU A 172 16.93 -14.44 6.70
CA LEU A 172 16.45 -14.17 8.06
C LEU A 172 14.93 -14.31 8.08
N ALA A 173 14.45 -15.42 8.62
CA ALA A 173 13.06 -15.60 9.00
C ALA A 173 12.89 -15.23 10.48
N LEU A 174 11.92 -14.38 10.81
CA LEU A 174 11.55 -14.10 12.20
C LEU A 174 10.87 -15.32 12.83
N PHE A 175 10.03 -15.99 12.05
CA PHE A 175 9.36 -17.22 12.45
C PHE A 175 9.54 -18.23 11.33
N ASP A 176 10.55 -19.10 11.44
CA ASP A 176 10.73 -20.21 10.50
C ASP A 176 9.73 -21.33 10.82
N ILE A 177 8.47 -21.09 10.47
CA ILE A 177 7.41 -22.09 10.60
C ILE A 177 7.68 -23.28 9.66
N GLN A 178 8.42 -23.06 8.57
CA GLN A 178 8.78 -24.11 7.64
C GLN A 178 9.72 -25.13 8.29
N GLU A 179 10.75 -24.66 8.99
CA GLU A 179 11.70 -25.50 9.73
C GLU A 179 10.99 -26.23 10.89
N LEU A 180 10.19 -25.53 11.70
CA LEU A 180 9.43 -26.14 12.80
C LEU A 180 8.51 -27.27 12.31
N LYS A 181 7.77 -27.05 11.23
CA LYS A 181 6.86 -28.06 10.65
C LYS A 181 7.63 -29.25 10.07
N SER A 182 8.86 -29.04 9.59
CA SER A 182 9.73 -30.12 9.13
C SER A 182 10.24 -30.99 10.29
N LEU A 183 10.61 -30.37 11.42
CA LEU A 183 11.04 -31.06 12.63
C LEU A 183 9.91 -31.83 13.31
N GLU A 184 8.70 -31.29 13.34
CA GLU A 184 7.52 -31.98 13.87
C GLU A 184 7.17 -33.23 13.07
N ARG A 185 7.29 -33.18 11.73
CA ARG A 185 7.07 -34.36 10.87
C ARG A 185 8.10 -35.45 11.14
N LEU A 186 9.37 -35.09 11.26
CA LEU A 186 10.44 -36.04 11.59
C LEU A 186 10.22 -36.71 12.95
N LYS A 187 9.78 -35.95 13.96
CA LYS A 187 9.48 -36.47 15.29
C LYS A 187 8.21 -37.34 15.35
N GLY A 188 7.25 -37.09 14.46
CA GLY A 188 6.05 -37.92 14.30
C GLY A 188 6.37 -39.30 13.72
N ASP A 189 7.28 -39.35 12.74
CA ASP A 189 7.71 -40.59 12.09
C ASP A 189 8.58 -41.47 13.02
N GLU A 190 9.42 -40.87 13.89
CA GLU A 190 10.18 -41.64 14.89
C GLU A 190 9.32 -42.27 15.99
N LYS A 191 8.13 -41.71 16.27
CA LYS A 191 7.21 -42.28 17.26
C LYS A 191 6.37 -43.45 16.73
N GLN A 192 6.40 -43.71 15.42
CA GLN A 192 5.68 -44.82 14.79
C GLN A 192 6.57 -46.03 14.48
N LYS A 193 7.86 -45.99 14.82
CA LYS A 193 8.83 -47.07 14.62
C LYS A 193 9.22 -47.70 15.95
#